data_AF-A0A183TR61-F1
#
_entry.id   AF-A0A183TR61-F1
#
_cell.length_a   1.000
_cell.length_b   1.000
_cell.length_c   1.000
_cell.angle_alpha   90.00
_cell.angle_beta   90.00
_cell.angle_gamma   90.00
#
_symmetry.space_group_name_H-M   'P 1'
#
loop_
_entity.id
_entity.type
_entity.pdbx_description
1 polymer ?
#
loop_
_entity_poly.entity_id
_entity_poly.type
_entity_poly.pdbx_seq_one_letter_code
_entity_poly.pdbx_strand_id
1 'polypeptide(L)' 'MRDHIRYLVLKDLHFLQPWYHDSIRRRESERRLQESGAADGSFL' A
#
# COMPACT_ATOMS: atom_id res chain seq x y z
N MET A 1 19.30 4.52 18.89
CA MET A 1 18.31 5.48 18.33
C MET A 1 17.87 5.10 16.92
N ARG A 2 18.79 4.78 15.99
CA ARG A 2 18.49 4.43 14.59
C ARG A 2 17.58 3.19 14.43
N ASP A 3 17.71 2.21 15.31
CA ASP A 3 16.95 0.95 15.22
C ASP A 3 15.50 1.07 15.70
N HIS A 4 15.22 2.02 16.60
CA HIS A 4 13.85 2.30 17.06
C HIS A 4 13.01 2.94 15.95
N ILE A 5 13.60 3.87 15.18
CA ILE A 5 12.95 4.46 14.00
C ILE A 5 12.68 3.40 12.94
N ARG A 6 13.66 2.52 12.65
CA ARG A 6 13.47 1.40 11.72
C ARG A 6 12.33 0.49 12.16
N TYR A 7 12.26 0.16 13.44
CA TYR A 7 11.20 -0.68 13.98
C TYR A 7 9.81 -0.05 13.78
N LEU A 8 9.65 1.24 14.09
CA LEU A 8 8.37 1.95 13.91
C LEU A 8 7.97 2.10 12.43
N VAL A 9 8.96 2.39 11.57
CA VAL A 9 8.78 2.44 10.12
C VAL A 9 8.31 1.09 9.57
N LEU A 10 8.88 -0.01 10.06
CA LEU A 10 8.51 -1.35 9.60
C LEU A 10 7.17 -1.81 10.16
N LYS A 11 6.84 -1.45 11.40
CA LYS A 11 5.68 -2.00 12.09
C LYS A 11 4.38 -1.33 11.65
N ASP A 12 4.31 -0.01 11.68
CA ASP A 12 3.02 0.70 11.62
C ASP A 12 2.92 1.71 10.46
N LEU A 13 4.05 2.06 9.82
CA LEU A 13 4.03 3.11 8.78
C LEU A 13 3.21 2.71 7.56
N HIS A 14 3.20 1.42 7.20
CA HIS A 14 2.50 0.93 6.00
C HIS A 14 1.00 1.21 6.08
N PHE A 15 0.39 1.17 7.27
CA PHE A 15 -1.02 1.53 7.46
C PHE A 15 -1.35 2.98 7.10
N LEU A 16 -0.35 3.88 7.10
CA LEU A 16 -0.51 5.29 6.74
C LEU A 16 -0.14 5.57 5.28
N GLN A 17 0.35 4.57 4.53
CA GLN A 17 0.79 4.78 3.17
C GLN A 17 -0.39 4.77 2.19
N PRO A 18 -0.40 5.66 1.19
CA PRO A 18 -1.52 5.78 0.25
C PRO A 18 -1.68 4.55 -0.65
N TRP A 19 -0.62 3.74 -0.76
CA TRP A 19 -0.61 2.49 -1.52
C TRP A 19 -1.02 1.28 -0.69
N TYR A 20 -1.33 1.40 0.60
CA TYR A 20 -1.77 0.27 1.41
C TYR A 20 -3.27 0.35 1.64
N HIS A 21 -3.98 -0.74 1.37
CA HIS A 21 -5.44 -0.77 1.44
C HIS A 21 -6.00 -1.75 2.48
N ASP A 22 -5.20 -2.14 3.47
CA ASP A 22 -5.62 -3.09 4.51
C ASP A 22 -6.19 -4.38 3.87
N SER A 23 -7.39 -4.78 4.26
CA SER A 23 -7.99 -6.06 3.88
C SER A 23 -8.88 -5.91 2.65
N ILE A 24 -8.29 -5.59 1.49
CA ILE A 24 -9.01 -5.62 0.21
C ILE A 24 -9.01 -7.01 -0.43
N ARG A 25 -10.11 -7.34 -1.11
CA ARG A 25 -10.22 -8.59 -1.89
C ARG A 25 -9.53 -8.41 -3.25
N ARG A 26 -9.01 -9.51 -3.79
CA ARG A 26 -8.39 -9.55 -5.13
C ARG A 26 -9.22 -8.89 -6.23
N ARG A 27 -10.53 -9.19 -6.31
CA ARG A 27 -11.39 -8.59 -7.35
C ARG A 27 -11.52 -7.07 -7.22
N GLU A 28 -11.49 -6.58 -5.99
CA GLU A 28 -11.55 -5.15 -5.71
C GLU A 28 -10.22 -4.46 -6.02
N SER A 29 -9.08 -5.09 -5.72
CA SER A 29 -7.76 -4.58 -6.11
C SER A 29 -7.62 -4.47 -7.63
N GLU A 30 -8.04 -5.51 -8.35
CA GLU A 30 -8.02 -5.55 -9.82
C GLU A 30 -8.88 -4.42 -10.42
N ARG A 31 -10.11 -4.24 -9.89
CA ARG A 31 -11.01 -3.16 -10.31
C ARG A 31 -10.41 -1.77 -10.09
N ARG A 32 -9.80 -1.52 -8.93
CA ARG A 32 -9.18 -0.21 -8.62
C ARG A 32 -7.98 0.11 -9.51
N LEU A 33 -7.11 -0.87 -9.79
CA LEU A 33 -5.99 -0.68 -10.71
C LEU A 33 -6.46 -0.40 -12.15
N GLN A 34 -7.58 -0.99 -12.56
CA GLN A 34 -8.18 -0.71 -13.86
C GLN A 34 -8.80 0.70 -13.91
N GLU A 35 -9.49 1.11 -12.85
CA GLU A 35 -10.12 2.42 -12.72
C GLU A 35 -9.10 3.58 -12.59
N SER A 36 -7.91 3.33 -12.07
CA SER A 36 -6.84 4.34 -11.95
C SER A 36 -6.16 4.66 -13.30
N GLY A 37 -6.63 4.08 -14.40
CA GLY A 37 -6.13 4.35 -15.75
C GLY A 37 -5.05 3.36 -16.23
N ALA A 38 -4.74 2.32 -15.45
CA ALA A 38 -3.84 1.23 -15.83
C ALA A 38 -2.48 1.69 -16.39
N ALA A 39 -1.92 2.79 -15.86
CA ALA A 39 -0.61 3.26 -16.25
C ALA A 39 0.48 2.25 -15.85
N ASP A 40 1.50 2.08 -16.68
CA ASP A 40 2.63 1.20 -16.36
C ASP A 40 3.26 1.59 -15.01
N GLY A 41 3.42 0.60 -14.13
CA GLY A 41 3.92 0.81 -12.78
C GLY A 41 2.86 1.19 -11.74
N SER A 42 1.58 1.22 -12.10
CA SER A 42 0.49 1.38 -11.13
C SER A 42 0.49 0.23 -10.12
N PHE A 43 0.43 0.59 -8.84
CA PHE A 43 0.44 -0.35 -7.74
C PHE A 43 -0.43 0.16 -6.59
N LEU A 44 -0.87 -0.77 -5.76
CA LEU A 44 -1.64 -0.58 -4.55
C LEU A 44 -1.51 -1.85 -3.68
#